data_AF-A0A9D1C1N9-F1
#
_entry.id   AF-A0A9D1C1N9-F1
#
_cell.length_a   1.000
_cell.length_b   1.000
_cell.length_c   1.000
_cell.angle_alpha   90.00
_cell.angle_beta   90.00
_cell.angle_gamma   90.00
#
_symmetry.space_group_name_H-M   'P 1'
#
loop_
_entity.id
_entity.type
_entity.pdbx_description
1 polymer ?
#
loop_
_entity_poly.entity_id
_entity_poly.type
_entity_poly.pdbx_seq_one_letter_code
_entity_poly.pdbx_strand_id
1 'polypeptide(L)'
;MGENIELVRELNGVKYLFNHKGNSPSQTASMLEAFNQKVILITSGYDDNYSVDTLGNALVEKVKHLILFGGATAMIEMSLMRKLTGKNRGIDIRITHCTTLKQAVDCAFLSSKPDDIVILSAAGSCVDIYSSMEEMCDAYRQYAAEL
;
A
#
# COMPACT_ATOMS: atom_id res chain seq x y z
N MET A 1 -15.37 -7.00 -4.66
CA MET A 1 -13.97 -7.31 -4.28
C MET A 1 -13.40 -8.15 -5.41
N GLY A 2 -12.35 -7.67 -6.09
CA GLY A 2 -11.79 -8.36 -7.26
C GLY A 2 -11.10 -9.67 -6.90
N GLU A 3 -10.98 -10.58 -7.87
CA GLU A 3 -10.51 -11.97 -7.75
C GLU A 3 -9.04 -12.15 -7.27
N ASN A 4 -8.38 -11.09 -6.77
CA ASN A 4 -6.93 -11.09 -6.51
C ASN A 4 -6.54 -10.47 -5.16
N ILE A 5 -7.52 -10.26 -4.26
CA ILE A 5 -7.28 -9.76 -2.90
C ILE A 5 -7.48 -10.91 -1.92
N GLU A 6 -6.47 -11.18 -1.11
CA GLU A 6 -6.51 -12.18 -0.05
C GLU A 6 -6.69 -11.50 1.31
N LEU A 7 -7.55 -12.08 2.17
CA LEU A 7 -7.60 -11.75 3.59
C LEU A 7 -6.52 -12.53 4.33
N VAL A 8 -5.52 -11.83 4.83
CA VAL A 8 -4.35 -12.40 5.50
C VAL A 8 -4.60 -12.56 7.00
N ARG A 9 -5.18 -11.53 7.64
CA ARG A 9 -5.52 -11.57 9.07
C ARG A 9 -6.66 -10.61 9.36
N GLU A 10 -7.45 -10.92 10.38
CA GLU A 10 -8.30 -9.96 11.07
C GLU A 10 -7.84 -9.87 12.53
N LEU A 11 -7.57 -8.67 13.02
CA LEU A 11 -7.08 -8.43 14.37
C LEU A 11 -7.65 -7.11 14.90
N ASN A 12 -8.25 -7.13 16.09
CA ASN A 12 -8.83 -5.95 16.75
C ASN A 12 -9.80 -5.15 15.85
N GLY A 13 -10.56 -5.85 15.01
CA GLY A 13 -11.49 -5.23 14.05
C GLY A 13 -10.82 -4.62 12.81
N VAL A 14 -9.52 -4.86 12.59
CA VAL A 14 -8.76 -4.40 11.42
C VAL A 14 -8.54 -5.56 10.46
N LYS A 15 -8.80 -5.34 9.17
CA LYS A 15 -8.54 -6.33 8.12
C LYS A 15 -7.21 -6.08 7.44
N TYR A 16 -6.35 -7.09 7.42
CA TYR A 16 -5.07 -7.11 6.73
C TYR A 16 -5.22 -7.88 5.43
N LEU A 17 -5.03 -7.20 4.30
CA LEU A 17 -5.26 -7.72 2.96
C LEU A 17 -3.97 -7.73 2.15
N PHE A 18 -3.88 -8.62 1.18
CA PHE A 18 -2.80 -8.68 0.21
C PHE A 18 -3.33 -8.64 -1.23
N ASN A 19 -2.69 -7.85 -2.11
CA ASN A 19 -3.06 -7.74 -3.52
C ASN A 19 -2.10 -8.53 -4.42
N HIS A 20 -2.51 -9.73 -4.85
CA HIS A 20 -1.71 -10.65 -5.67
C HIS A 20 -1.37 -10.12 -7.07
N LYS A 21 -2.18 -9.21 -7.61
CA LYS A 21 -1.94 -8.55 -8.91
C LYS A 21 -1.46 -7.10 -8.76
N GLY A 22 -1.03 -6.71 -7.57
CA GLY A 22 -0.58 -5.36 -7.27
C GLY A 22 0.83 -5.04 -7.76
N ASN A 23 1.25 -5.54 -8.92
CA ASN A 23 2.63 -5.43 -9.41
C ASN A 23 2.86 -4.25 -10.38
N SER A 24 1.93 -3.29 -10.44
CA SER A 24 2.10 -2.03 -11.15
C SER A 24 1.32 -0.88 -10.48
N PRO A 25 1.65 0.39 -10.80
CA PRO A 25 0.93 1.54 -10.25
C PRO A 25 -0.54 1.56 -10.64
N SER A 26 -0.86 1.20 -11.89
CA SER A 26 -2.24 1.20 -12.41
C SER A 26 -3.10 0.13 -11.74
N GLN A 27 -2.58 -1.10 -11.55
CA GLN A 27 -3.30 -2.15 -10.84
C GLN A 27 -3.52 -1.80 -9.37
N THR A 28 -2.53 -1.16 -8.73
CA THR A 28 -2.68 -0.66 -7.36
C THR A 28 -3.76 0.44 -7.30
N ALA A 29 -3.78 1.36 -8.25
CA ALA A 29 -4.81 2.39 -8.34
C ALA A 29 -6.22 1.81 -8.52
N SER A 30 -6.41 0.89 -9.48
CA SER A 30 -7.70 0.22 -9.71
C SER A 30 -8.16 -0.61 -8.50
N MET A 31 -7.22 -1.22 -7.77
CA MET A 31 -7.53 -1.90 -6.51
C MET A 31 -8.03 -0.89 -5.45
N LEU A 32 -7.37 0.26 -5.29
CA LEU A 32 -7.78 1.29 -4.34
C LEU A 32 -9.18 1.84 -4.66
N GLU A 33 -9.48 2.03 -5.95
CA GLU A 33 -10.80 2.51 -6.42
C GLU A 33 -11.95 1.59 -6.00
N ALA A 34 -11.68 0.28 -5.87
CA ALA A 34 -12.68 -0.71 -5.46
C ALA A 34 -13.08 -0.65 -3.97
N PHE A 35 -12.37 0.12 -3.14
CA PHE A 35 -12.73 0.32 -1.75
C PHE A 35 -13.72 1.49 -1.59
N ASN A 36 -14.77 1.26 -0.79
CA ASN A 36 -15.77 2.27 -0.43
C ASN A 36 -15.30 3.21 0.70
N GLN A 37 -14.12 2.94 1.27
CA GLN A 37 -13.54 3.72 2.36
C GLN A 37 -12.04 3.94 2.12
N LYS A 38 -11.46 4.91 2.83
CA LYS A 38 -10.01 5.09 2.80
C LYS A 38 -9.29 3.94 3.52
N VAL A 39 -8.16 3.51 2.96
CA VAL A 39 -7.33 2.42 3.47
C VAL A 39 -5.98 2.91 3.98
N ILE A 40 -5.32 2.06 4.75
CA ILE A 40 -3.88 2.14 5.03
C ILE A 40 -3.19 1.30 3.96
N LEU A 41 -2.38 1.95 3.11
CA LEU A 41 -1.66 1.28 2.04
C LEU A 41 -0.22 1.04 2.46
N ILE A 42 0.21 -0.21 2.44
CA ILE A 42 1.63 -0.58 2.45
C ILE A 42 2.04 -0.82 1.00
N THR A 43 3.09 -0.17 0.53
CA THR A 43 3.61 -0.34 -0.83
C THR A 43 5.13 -0.23 -0.87
N SER A 44 5.73 -0.98 -1.77
CA SER A 44 7.12 -0.79 -2.24
C SER A 44 7.09 -0.17 -3.65
N GLY A 45 8.22 -0.05 -4.34
CA GLY A 45 8.21 0.31 -5.76
C GLY A 45 9.51 -0.06 -6.48
N TYR A 46 9.38 -0.49 -7.75
CA TYR A 46 10.37 -0.43 -8.83
C TYR A 46 9.67 -0.71 -10.17
N ASP A 47 9.80 0.21 -11.13
CA ASP A 47 10.17 0.03 -12.55
C ASP A 47 9.86 1.36 -13.28
N ASP A 48 10.90 2.03 -13.80
CA ASP A 48 10.85 3.37 -14.45
C ASP A 48 9.98 3.41 -15.73
N ASN A 49 9.42 2.27 -16.12
CA ASN A 49 8.61 2.09 -17.33
C ASN A 49 7.12 2.46 -17.16
N TYR A 50 6.62 2.67 -15.93
CA TYR A 50 5.20 2.92 -15.70
C TYR A 50 4.91 4.32 -15.18
N SER A 51 3.92 4.98 -15.77
CA SER A 51 3.40 6.23 -15.23
C SER A 51 2.75 6.00 -13.87
N VAL A 52 3.18 6.79 -12.88
CA VAL A 52 2.65 6.81 -11.50
C VAL A 52 1.53 7.84 -11.30
N ASP A 53 1.16 8.59 -12.35
CA ASP A 53 0.23 9.71 -12.22
C ASP A 53 -1.20 9.28 -11.83
N THR A 54 -1.65 8.13 -12.33
CA THR A 54 -2.97 7.55 -11.97
C THR A 54 -2.99 7.11 -10.52
N LEU A 55 -1.89 6.51 -10.05
CA LEU A 55 -1.73 6.13 -8.65
C LEU A 55 -1.83 7.36 -7.74
N GLY A 56 -1.20 8.48 -8.09
CA GLY A 56 -1.28 9.71 -7.28
C GLY A 56 -2.71 10.18 -7.00
N ASN A 57 -3.60 10.13 -7.99
CA ASN A 57 -5.01 10.48 -7.79
C ASN A 57 -5.71 9.50 -6.84
N ALA A 58 -5.52 8.20 -7.07
CA ALA A 58 -6.10 7.16 -6.22
C ALA A 58 -5.61 7.25 -4.76
N LEU A 59 -4.34 7.59 -4.54
CA LEU A 59 -3.78 7.83 -3.20
C LEU A 59 -4.52 8.96 -2.49
N VAL A 60 -4.75 10.10 -3.16
CA VAL A 60 -5.47 11.24 -2.56
C VAL A 60 -6.89 10.86 -2.12
N GLU A 61 -7.60 10.11 -2.96
CA GLU A 61 -9.00 9.76 -2.75
C GLU A 61 -9.20 8.60 -1.77
N LYS A 62 -8.32 7.59 -1.82
CA LYS A 62 -8.54 6.27 -1.21
C LYS A 62 -7.54 5.92 -0.12
N VAL A 63 -6.50 6.71 0.11
CA VAL A 63 -5.50 6.43 1.15
C VAL A 63 -5.59 7.49 2.25
N LYS A 64 -5.47 7.03 3.49
CA LYS A 64 -5.33 7.90 4.68
C LYS A 64 -3.95 7.79 5.32
N HIS A 65 -3.26 6.69 5.11
CA HIS A 65 -1.88 6.47 5.55
C HIS A 65 -1.15 5.67 4.47
N LEU A 66 -0.13 6.27 3.88
CA LEU A 66 0.78 5.66 2.93
C LEU A 66 2.05 5.20 3.67
N ILE A 67 2.28 3.90 3.70
CA ILE A 67 3.47 3.30 4.32
C ILE A 67 4.35 2.78 3.18
N LEU A 68 5.52 3.38 3.04
CA LEU A 68 6.50 3.10 2.00
C LEU A 68 7.60 2.23 2.61
N PHE A 69 7.95 1.12 1.96
CA PHE A 69 9.10 0.32 2.38
C PHE A 69 9.96 -0.15 1.22
N GLY A 70 11.23 -0.42 1.50
CA GLY A 70 12.19 -0.88 0.50
C GLY A 70 12.62 0.21 -0.50
N GLY A 71 13.09 -0.24 -1.67
CA GLY A 71 13.61 0.63 -2.74
C GLY A 71 12.54 1.37 -3.54
N ALA A 72 12.97 2.35 -4.34
CA ALA A 72 12.22 3.03 -5.40
C ALA A 72 10.77 3.50 -5.08
N THR A 73 10.51 3.87 -3.82
CA THR A 73 9.24 4.46 -3.35
C THR A 73 9.12 5.96 -3.62
N ALA A 74 10.22 6.65 -3.94
CA ALA A 74 10.27 8.10 -4.13
C ALA A 74 9.32 8.60 -5.24
N MET A 75 9.15 7.84 -6.31
CA MET A 75 8.25 8.21 -7.41
C MET A 75 6.78 8.16 -6.99
N ILE A 76 6.40 7.22 -6.13
CA ILE A 76 5.05 7.10 -5.57
C ILE A 76 4.75 8.32 -4.69
N GLU A 77 5.67 8.66 -3.80
CA GLU A 77 5.55 9.83 -2.94
C GLU A 77 5.50 11.14 -3.75
N MET A 78 6.40 11.31 -4.73
CA MET A 78 6.38 12.49 -5.61
C MET A 78 5.06 12.61 -6.38
N SER A 79 4.50 11.50 -6.85
CA SER A 79 3.19 11.49 -7.51
C SER A 79 2.10 12.00 -6.55
N LEU A 80 2.06 11.49 -5.32
CA LEU A 80 1.15 11.97 -4.28
C LEU A 80 1.33 13.47 -4.01
N MET A 81 2.57 13.92 -3.79
CA MET A 81 2.89 15.31 -3.47
C MET A 81 2.43 16.29 -4.57
N ARG A 82 2.62 15.93 -5.84
CA ARG A 82 2.12 16.74 -6.97
C ARG A 82 0.60 16.87 -6.91
N LYS A 83 -0.11 15.81 -6.53
CA LYS A 83 -1.57 15.82 -6.42
C LYS A 83 -2.10 16.55 -5.19
N LEU A 84 -1.30 16.75 -4.13
CA LEU A 84 -1.70 17.49 -2.92
C LEU A 84 -1.60 19.02 -3.06
N THR A 85 -1.37 19.51 -4.29
CA THR A 85 -1.36 20.94 -4.61
C THR A 85 -2.72 21.41 -5.16
N GLY A 86 -2.93 22.72 -5.25
CA GLY A 86 -4.13 23.29 -5.87
C GLY A 86 -5.43 22.87 -5.18
N LYS A 87 -6.32 22.18 -5.91
CA LYS A 87 -7.67 21.79 -5.44
C LYS A 87 -7.65 20.79 -4.27
N ASN A 88 -6.59 20.01 -4.15
CA ASN A 88 -6.42 18.98 -3.12
C ASN A 88 -5.58 19.49 -1.94
N ARG A 89 -5.25 20.78 -1.93
CA ARG A 89 -4.48 21.40 -0.84
C ARG A 89 -5.24 21.24 0.47
N GLY A 90 -4.55 20.74 1.49
CA GLY A 90 -5.11 20.53 2.83
C GLY A 90 -5.73 19.15 3.05
N ILE A 91 -5.72 18.26 2.06
CA ILE A 91 -5.96 16.84 2.29
C ILE A 91 -4.78 16.28 3.08
N ASP A 92 -5.05 15.76 4.27
CA ASP A 92 -4.04 15.15 5.13
C ASP A 92 -3.95 13.65 4.84
N ILE A 93 -2.76 13.22 4.45
CA ILE A 93 -2.40 11.82 4.24
C ILE A 93 -1.09 11.62 4.97
N ARG A 94 -1.11 10.75 5.99
CA ARG A 94 0.12 10.40 6.70
C ARG A 94 1.02 9.61 5.76
N ILE A 95 2.32 9.92 5.78
CA ILE A 95 3.33 9.17 5.03
C ILE A 95 4.38 8.69 6.02
N THR A 96 4.68 7.40 5.98
CA THR A 96 5.70 6.78 6.84
C THR A 96 6.66 5.97 5.97
N HIS A 97 7.96 6.18 6.16
CA HIS A 97 9.00 5.38 5.52
C HIS A 97 9.50 4.32 6.49
N CYS A 98 9.52 3.07 6.02
CA CYS A 98 10.02 1.92 6.73
C CYS A 98 11.16 1.28 5.94
N THR A 99 12.11 0.66 6.64
CA THR A 99 13.22 -0.04 5.99
C THR A 99 12.79 -1.43 5.52
N THR A 100 11.94 -2.10 6.29
CA THR A 100 11.53 -3.50 6.05
C THR A 100 10.01 -3.65 6.02
N LEU A 101 9.53 -4.75 5.40
CA LEU A 101 8.11 -5.09 5.41
C LEU A 101 7.60 -5.30 6.85
N LYS A 102 8.40 -5.95 7.73
CA LYS A 102 8.03 -6.11 9.13
C LYS A 102 7.76 -4.77 9.81
N GLN A 103 8.66 -3.79 9.65
CA GLN A 103 8.46 -2.45 10.20
C GLN A 103 7.20 -1.78 9.62
N ALA A 104 6.92 -1.99 8.33
CA ALA A 104 5.71 -1.47 7.71
C ALA A 104 4.43 -2.08 8.30
N VAL A 105 4.44 -3.39 8.58
CA VAL A 105 3.34 -4.10 9.26
C VAL A 105 3.15 -3.58 10.68
N ASP A 106 4.23 -3.43 11.44
CA ASP A 106 4.18 -2.86 12.80
C ASP A 106 3.65 -1.42 12.79
N CYS A 107 4.08 -0.58 11.83
CA CYS A 107 3.57 0.79 11.67
C CYS A 107 2.09 0.82 11.30
N ALA A 108 1.63 -0.09 10.45
CA ALA A 108 0.23 -0.21 10.08
C ALA A 108 -0.61 -0.59 11.31
N PHE A 109 -0.17 -1.59 12.08
CA PHE A 109 -0.82 -2.01 13.32
C PHE A 109 -0.95 -0.85 14.31
N LEU A 110 0.16 -0.15 14.61
CA LEU A 110 0.19 0.96 15.57
C LEU A 110 -0.65 2.18 15.15
N SER A 111 -0.95 2.32 13.85
CA SER A 111 -1.73 3.45 13.33
C SER A 111 -3.18 3.10 12.96
N SER A 112 -3.51 1.81 12.89
CA SER A 112 -4.83 1.31 12.56
C SER A 112 -5.81 1.41 13.74
N LYS A 113 -7.09 1.50 13.42
CA LYS A 113 -8.22 1.52 14.35
C LYS A 113 -9.26 0.49 13.88
N PRO A 114 -10.15 0.00 14.77
CA PRO A 114 -11.27 -0.85 14.35
C PRO A 114 -11.98 -0.28 13.12
N ASP A 115 -12.40 -1.19 12.23
CA ASP A 115 -12.98 -0.94 10.90
C ASP A 115 -11.98 -0.49 9.81
N ASP A 116 -10.70 -0.35 10.14
CA ASP A 116 -9.67 -0.07 9.13
C ASP A 116 -9.34 -1.27 8.25
N ILE A 117 -8.88 -0.95 7.05
CA ILE A 117 -8.30 -1.89 6.11
C ILE A 117 -6.84 -1.52 5.90
N VAL A 118 -5.95 -2.45 6.18
CA VAL A 118 -4.54 -2.42 5.83
C VAL A 118 -4.37 -3.30 4.60
N ILE A 119 -3.81 -2.78 3.51
CA ILE A 119 -3.57 -3.56 2.29
C ILE A 119 -2.12 -3.42 1.83
N LEU A 120 -1.48 -4.54 1.53
CA LEU A 120 -0.17 -4.59 0.86
C LEU A 120 -0.35 -4.75 -0.64
N SER A 121 0.25 -3.85 -1.42
CA SER A 121 0.31 -3.89 -2.89
C SER A 121 1.67 -3.35 -3.33
N ALA A 122 2.46 -4.10 -4.09
CA ALA A 122 3.85 -3.72 -4.40
C ALA A 122 3.98 -2.51 -5.34
N ALA A 123 2.92 -2.11 -6.05
CA ALA A 123 2.88 -1.05 -7.06
C ALA A 123 3.96 -1.13 -8.16
N GLY A 124 4.68 -2.25 -8.25
CA GLY A 124 5.82 -2.49 -9.12
C GLY A 124 6.42 -3.87 -8.85
N SER A 125 7.64 -4.11 -9.34
CA SER A 125 8.38 -5.33 -9.04
C SER A 125 8.74 -5.41 -7.56
N CYS A 126 8.52 -6.56 -6.94
CA CYS A 126 9.00 -6.86 -5.59
C CYS A 126 10.35 -7.57 -5.58
N VAL A 127 10.95 -7.85 -6.76
CA VAL A 127 12.10 -8.75 -6.94
C VAL A 127 13.39 -8.25 -6.28
N ASP A 128 13.48 -6.95 -6.02
CA ASP A 128 14.61 -6.37 -5.28
C ASP A 128 14.58 -6.72 -3.77
N ILE A 129 13.43 -7.19 -3.26
CA ILE A 129 13.19 -7.49 -1.84
C ILE A 129 12.81 -8.96 -1.63
N TYR A 130 12.01 -9.53 -2.54
CA TYR A 130 11.44 -10.88 -2.48
C TYR A 130 11.47 -11.54 -3.85
N SER A 131 11.79 -12.83 -3.94
CA SER A 131 11.92 -13.56 -5.21
C SER A 131 10.59 -13.71 -5.96
N SER A 132 9.45 -13.54 -5.29
CA SER A 132 8.12 -13.59 -5.89
C SER A 132 7.05 -12.85 -5.07
N MET A 133 5.89 -12.59 -5.69
CA MET A 133 4.71 -12.08 -4.98
C MET A 133 4.21 -13.04 -3.91
N GLU A 134 4.33 -14.36 -4.13
CA GLU A 134 3.94 -15.36 -3.12
C GLU A 134 4.87 -15.30 -1.91
N GLU A 135 6.18 -15.16 -2.12
CA GLU A 135 7.15 -15.01 -1.02
C GLU A 135 6.88 -13.73 -0.21
N MET A 136 6.55 -12.62 -0.88
CA MET A 136 6.14 -11.39 -0.20
C MET A 136 4.83 -11.59 0.57
N CYS A 137 3.88 -12.36 0.03
CA CYS A 137 2.63 -12.70 0.70
C CYS A 137 2.89 -13.54 1.95
N ASP A 138 3.74 -14.56 1.87
CA ASP A 138 4.13 -15.40 3.00
C ASP A 138 4.81 -14.58 4.10
N ALA A 139 5.74 -13.70 3.74
CA ALA A 139 6.36 -12.79 4.70
C ALA A 139 5.32 -11.86 5.36
N TYR A 140 4.40 -11.31 4.57
CA TYR A 140 3.33 -10.48 5.10
C TYR A 140 2.39 -11.26 6.03
N ARG A 141 2.00 -12.49 5.68
CA ARG A 141 1.22 -13.39 6.53
C ARG A 141 1.95 -13.68 7.85
N GLN A 142 3.23 -13.99 7.78
CA GLN A 142 4.04 -14.26 8.96
C GLN A 142 4.09 -13.04 9.89
N TYR A 143 4.47 -11.86 9.38
CA TYR A 143 4.55 -10.66 10.21
C TYR A 143 3.19 -10.22 10.71
N ALA A 144 2.15 -10.34 9.88
CA ALA A 144 0.80 -10.06 10.30
C ALA A 144 0.38 -11.01 11.42
N ALA A 145 0.80 -12.27 11.45
CA ALA A 145 0.52 -13.26 12.50
C ALA A 145 1.31 -13.04 13.82
N GLU A 146 2.42 -12.31 13.76
CA GLU A 146 3.24 -11.95 14.93
C GLU A 146 2.70 -10.73 15.71
N LEU A 147 1.72 -10.00 15.16
CA LEU A 147 1.02 -8.87 15.81
C LEU A 147 0.15 -9.31 16.99
#